data_AF-A0A971F4Y5-F1
#
_entry.id   AF-A0A971F4Y5-F1
#
_cell.length_a   1.000
_cell.length_b   1.000
_cell.length_c   1.000
_cell.angle_alpha   90.00
_cell.angle_beta   90.00
_cell.angle_gamma   90.00
#
_symmetry.space_group_name_H-M   'P 1'
#
loop_
_entity.id
_entity.type
_entity.pdbx_description
1 polymer ?
#
loop_
_entity_poly.entity_id
_entity_poly.type
_entity_poly.pdbx_seq_one_letter_code
_entity_poly.pdbx_strand_id
1 'polypeptide(L)'
;MTTNKIKHKLRLAVILFCSLGAGLLAAASQAKYGPGMTHDSAAYMYAAQSLLNGDGFEYFGYPSPFIQWPPLLSLLLAIGKMAGIG
;
A
#
# COMPACT_ATOMS: atom_id res chain seq x y z
N MET A 1 -28.34 -14.02 36.56
CA MET A 1 -27.36 -12.92 36.44
C MET A 1 -26.04 -13.34 35.74
N THR A 2 -25.62 -14.61 35.82
CA THR A 2 -24.38 -15.18 35.24
C THR A 2 -24.39 -15.33 33.71
N THR A 3 -25.53 -15.64 33.11
CA THR A 3 -25.68 -15.88 31.66
C THR A 3 -25.35 -14.66 30.81
N ASN A 4 -25.65 -13.44 31.29
CA ASN A 4 -25.32 -12.20 30.58
C ASN A 4 -23.82 -11.91 30.56
N LYS A 5 -23.08 -12.24 31.63
CA LYS A 5 -21.63 -12.08 31.67
C LYS A 5 -20.94 -13.01 30.67
N ILE A 6 -21.42 -14.24 30.53
CA ILE A 6 -20.89 -15.22 29.56
C ILE A 6 -21.14 -14.75 28.13
N LYS A 7 -22.38 -14.33 27.81
CA LYS A 7 -22.72 -13.76 26.49
C LYS A 7 -21.87 -12.54 26.14
N HIS A 8 -21.61 -11.66 27.11
CA HIS A 8 -20.76 -10.49 26.91
C HIS A 8 -19.30 -10.84 26.62
N LYS A 9 -18.71 -11.77 27.39
CA LYS A 9 -17.35 -12.27 27.13
C LYS A 9 -17.23 -12.93 25.76
N LEU A 10 -18.23 -13.71 25.34
CA LEU A 10 -18.26 -14.33 24.02
C LEU A 10 -18.32 -13.28 22.91
N ARG A 11 -19.16 -12.25 23.04
CA ARG A 11 -19.21 -11.13 22.09
C ARG A 11 -17.86 -10.41 21.97
N LEU A 12 -17.20 -10.14 23.10
CA LEU A 12 -15.88 -9.53 23.12
C LEU A 12 -14.84 -10.42 22.43
N ALA A 13 -14.85 -11.72 22.70
CA ALA A 13 -13.94 -12.66 22.04
C ALA A 13 -14.13 -12.70 20.52
N VAL A 14 -15.39 -12.69 20.05
CA VAL A 14 -15.69 -12.64 18.61
C VAL A 14 -15.20 -11.33 17.98
N ILE A 15 -15.47 -10.18 18.62
CA ILE A 15 -15.00 -8.87 18.13
C ILE A 15 -13.47 -8.85 18.05
N LEU A 16 -12.79 -9.36 19.08
CA LEU A 16 -11.33 -9.41 19.13
C LEU A 16 -10.77 -10.30 18.01
N PHE A 17 -11.36 -11.48 17.82
CA PHE A 17 -10.98 -12.42 16.77
C PHE A 17 -11.16 -11.81 15.38
N CYS A 18 -12.31 -11.20 15.11
CA CYS A 18 -12.58 -10.53 13.83
C CYS A 18 -11.64 -9.35 13.60
N SER A 19 -11.36 -8.54 14.63
CA SER A 19 -10.47 -7.38 14.52
C SER A 19 -9.02 -7.80 14.25
N LEU A 20 -8.55 -8.83 14.95
CA LEU A 20 -7.21 -9.40 14.74
C LEU A 20 -7.10 -10.01 13.34
N GLY A 21 -8.11 -10.78 12.91
CA GLY A 21 -8.16 -11.35 11.57
C GLY A 21 -8.14 -10.29 10.47
N ALA A 22 -8.95 -9.24 10.59
CA ALA A 22 -8.97 -8.14 9.64
C ALA A 22 -7.63 -7.38 9.62
N GLY A 23 -7.02 -7.14 10.78
CA GLY A 23 -5.71 -6.50 10.88
C GLY A 23 -4.59 -7.31 10.23
N LEU A 24 -4.58 -8.63 10.46
CA LEU A 24 -3.61 -9.54 9.82
C LEU A 24 -3.80 -9.61 8.30
N LEU A 25 -5.04 -9.65 7.82
CA LEU A 25 -5.34 -9.62 6.39
C LEU A 25 -4.89 -8.31 5.75
N ALA A 26 -5.16 -7.16 6.39
CA ALA A 26 -4.69 -5.86 5.91
C ALA A 26 -3.16 -5.81 5.85
N ALA A 27 -2.47 -6.25 6.91
CA ALA A 27 -1.01 -6.32 6.94
C ALA A 27 -0.45 -7.25 5.87
N ALA A 28 -1.04 -8.44 5.69
CA ALA A 28 -0.63 -9.39 4.65
C ALA A 28 -0.82 -8.82 3.24
N SER A 29 -1.90 -8.09 2.99
CA SER A 29 -2.18 -7.47 1.69
C SER A 29 -1.17 -6.37 1.31
N GLN A 30 -0.55 -5.73 2.30
CA GLN A 30 0.40 -4.64 2.12
C GLN A 30 1.86 -5.08 2.28
N ALA A 31 2.11 -6.32 2.72
CA ALA A 31 3.45 -6.80 3.07
C ALA A 31 4.48 -6.66 1.93
N LYS A 32 4.05 -6.79 0.67
CA LYS A 32 4.92 -6.69 -0.50
C LYS A 32 5.30 -5.25 -0.86
N TYR A 33 4.38 -4.31 -0.69
CA TYR A 33 4.52 -2.94 -1.21
C TYR A 33 4.62 -1.88 -0.10
N GLY A 34 4.45 -2.29 1.15
CA GLY A 34 4.43 -1.41 2.31
C GLY A 34 3.04 -0.87 2.65
N PRO A 35 2.86 -0.40 3.90
CA PRO A 35 1.62 0.21 4.34
C PRO A 35 1.32 1.50 3.59
N GLY A 36 0.04 1.77 3.32
CA GLY A 36 -0.39 2.99 2.63
C GLY A 36 -0.19 2.97 1.12
N MET A 37 0.16 1.82 0.54
CA MET A 37 0.22 1.65 -0.90
C MET A 37 -1.17 1.80 -1.51
N THR A 38 -1.34 2.79 -2.39
CA THR A 38 -2.57 3.00 -3.17
C THR A 38 -2.29 2.80 -4.66
N HIS A 39 -3.36 2.76 -5.46
CA HIS A 39 -3.26 2.73 -6.91
C HIS A 39 -2.46 3.93 -7.44
N ASP A 40 -2.71 5.14 -6.93
CA ASP A 40 -1.98 6.35 -7.35
C ASP A 40 -0.52 6.31 -6.89
N SER A 41 -0.26 5.83 -5.67
CA SER A 41 1.11 5.59 -5.20
C SER A 41 1.86 4.65 -6.16
N ALA A 42 1.19 3.62 -6.69
CA ALA A 42 1.79 2.64 -7.60
C ALA A 42 2.18 3.29 -8.92
N ALA A 43 1.36 4.20 -9.42
CA ALA A 43 1.65 4.99 -10.60
C ALA A 43 2.93 5.81 -10.45
N TYR A 44 3.03 6.58 -9.36
CA TYR A 44 4.21 7.42 -9.13
C TYR A 44 5.48 6.60 -8.90
N MET A 45 5.40 5.50 -8.12
CA MET A 45 6.53 4.62 -7.85
C MET A 45 7.01 3.87 -9.09
N TYR A 46 6.08 3.41 -9.93
CA TYR A 46 6.41 2.75 -11.19
C TYR A 46 7.08 3.72 -12.15
N ALA A 47 6.51 4.91 -12.37
CA ALA A 47 7.10 5.93 -13.22
C ALA A 47 8.49 6.38 -12.74
N ALA A 48 8.71 6.45 -11.42
CA ALA A 48 10.03 6.70 -10.84
C ALA A 48 11.02 5.58 -11.15
N GLN A 49 10.61 4.32 -11.03
CA GLN A 49 11.46 3.16 -11.33
C GLN A 49 11.77 3.05 -12.82
N SER A 50 10.77 3.26 -13.70
CA SER A 50 10.96 3.28 -15.15
C SER A 50 11.95 4.36 -15.58
N LEU A 51 11.91 5.55 -14.94
CA LEU A 51 12.90 6.60 -15.19
C LEU A 51 14.32 6.11 -14.85
N LEU A 52 14.51 5.45 -13.71
CA LEU A 52 15.81 4.90 -13.30
C LEU A 52 16.29 3.76 -14.20
N ASN A 53 15.37 2.99 -14.78
CA ASN A 53 15.68 1.93 -15.73
C ASN A 53 16.09 2.47 -17.11
N GLY A 54 15.83 3.75 -17.40
CA GLY A 54 16.10 4.38 -18.69
C GLY A 54 14.92 4.36 -19.66
N ASP A 55 13.76 3.88 -19.23
CA ASP A 55 12.53 3.79 -20.04
C ASP A 55 11.76 5.12 -20.09
N GLY A 56 12.19 6.10 -19.29
CA GLY A 56 11.47 7.36 -19.08
C GLY A 56 10.29 7.20 -18.12
N PHE A 57 9.37 8.18 -18.12
CA PHE A 57 8.19 8.13 -17.25
C PHE A 57 7.08 7.28 -17.90
N GLU A 58 7.00 6.01 -17.53
CA GLU A 58 5.94 5.10 -17.97
C GLU A 58 4.82 4.92 -16.94
N TYR A 59 3.61 4.66 -17.43
CA TYR A 59 2.45 4.32 -16.60
C TYR A 59 2.44 2.82 -16.27
N PHE A 60 1.97 2.49 -15.08
CA PHE A 60 1.89 1.10 -14.64
C PHE A 60 0.68 0.39 -15.28
N GLY A 61 0.92 -0.80 -15.85
CA GLY A 61 -0.13 -1.70 -16.34
C GLY A 61 -0.23 -1.85 -17.86
N TYR A 62 0.29 -0.90 -18.64
CA TYR A 62 0.43 -1.03 -20.10
C TYR A 62 1.48 -0.05 -20.63
N PRO A 63 2.16 -0.35 -21.76
CA PRO A 63 3.19 0.53 -22.33
C PRO A 63 2.56 1.86 -22.79
N SER A 64 2.68 2.88 -21.95
CA SER A 64 2.12 4.21 -22.18
C SER A 64 2.90 5.24 -21.36
N PRO A 65 3.06 6.47 -21.86
CA PRO A 65 3.65 7.54 -21.08
C PRO A 65 2.78 7.86 -19.84
N PHE A 66 3.45 8.20 -18.74
CA PHE A 66 2.81 8.71 -17.53
C PHE A 66 2.39 10.18 -17.73
N ILE A 67 1.10 10.40 -18.05
CA ILE A 67 0.56 11.75 -18.35
C ILE A 67 -0.58 12.19 -17.44
N GLN A 68 -1.05 11.33 -16.53
CA GLN A 68 -2.22 11.61 -15.70
C GLN A 68 -1.94 12.67 -14.64
N TRP A 69 -0.67 12.80 -14.23
CA TRP A 69 -0.24 13.73 -13.18
C TRP A 69 1.12 14.35 -13.52
N PRO A 70 1.45 15.52 -12.95
CA PRO A 70 2.78 16.10 -13.10
C PRO A 70 3.89 15.17 -12.57
N PRO A 71 5.03 15.03 -13.27
CA PRO A 71 6.06 14.03 -12.95
C PRO A 71 7.00 14.41 -11.80
N LEU A 72 6.81 15.59 -11.18
CA LEU A 72 7.70 16.08 -10.13
C LEU A 72 7.82 15.09 -8.97
N LEU A 73 6.70 14.51 -8.52
CA LEU A 73 6.72 13.52 -7.44
C LEU A 73 7.50 12.26 -7.86
N SER A 74 7.27 11.72 -9.06
CA SER A 74 8.03 10.58 -9.57
C SER A 74 9.52 10.87 -9.70
N LEU A 75 9.90 12.08 -10.11
CA LEU A 75 11.30 12.50 -10.15
C LEU A 75 11.93 12.53 -8.74
N LEU A 76 11.24 13.11 -7.76
CA LEU A 76 11.72 13.13 -6.37
C LEU A 76 11.85 11.72 -5.79
N LEU A 77 10.90 10.83 -6.09
CA LEU A 77 10.96 9.43 -5.69
C LEU A 77 12.14 8.69 -6.35
N ALA A 78 12.43 8.96 -7.62
CA ALA A 78 13.58 8.39 -8.31
C ALA A 78 14.90 8.85 -7.65
N ILE A 79 15.01 10.14 -7.30
CA ILE A 79 16.15 10.68 -6.55
C ILE A 79 16.26 10.01 -5.18
N GLY A 80 15.15 9.88 -4.44
CA GLY A 80 15.10 9.17 -3.16
C GLY A 80 15.62 7.74 -3.29
N LYS A 81 15.15 6.99 -4.27
CA LYS A 81 15.60 5.61 -4.54
C LYS A 81 17.09 5.53 -4.85
N MET A 82 17.64 6.46 -5.65
CA MET A 82 19.10 6.54 -5.87
C MET A 82 19.88 6.79 -4.58
N ALA A 83 19.31 7.57 -3.66
CA ALA A 83 19.88 7.82 -2.34
C ALA A 83 19.65 6.66 -1.33
N GLY A 84 19.03 5.55 -1.74
CA GLY A 84 18.69 4.43 -0.88
C GLY A 84 17.46 4.67 0.02
N ILE A 85 16.68 5.70 -0.28
CA ILE A 85 15.45 6.07 0.43
C ILE A 85 14.25 5.61 -0.42
N GLY A 86 13.70 4.45 -0.06
CA GLY A 86 12.41 3.95 -0.57
C GLY A 86 12.49 2.63 -1.33
#